data_AF-A0AAJ2BJZ1-F1
#
_entry.id   AF-A0AAJ2BJZ1-F1
#
_cell.length_a   1.000
_cell.length_b   1.000
_cell.length_c   1.000
_cell.angle_alpha   90.00
_cell.angle_beta   90.00
_cell.angle_gamma   90.00
#
_symmetry.space_group_name_H-M   'P 1'
#
loop_
_entity.id
_entity.type
_entity.pdbx_description
1 polymer ?
#
loop_
_entity_poly.entity_id
_entity_poly.type
_entity_poly.pdbx_seq_one_letter_code
_entity_poly.pdbx_strand_id
1 'polypeptide(L)'
;MADEANFLKTETLDAHEWRGLKELGKALFDFEPLAKRVNLGEVVLKRLISRGLAEEGPTSPAYQGRGMMIGYRQTRLGMLVEERGRYPKS
;
A
#
# COMPACT_ATOMS: atom_id res chain seq x y z
N MET A 1 -17.68 6.71 8.15
CA MET A 1 -18.37 5.94 7.08
C MET A 1 -18.70 6.80 5.87
N ALA A 2 -19.27 8.01 6.02
CA ALA A 2 -19.49 8.92 4.89
C ALA A 2 -18.18 9.37 4.20
N ASP A 3 -17.12 9.62 4.97
CA ASP A 3 -15.83 10.08 4.44
C ASP A 3 -15.11 9.03 3.59
N GLU A 4 -15.19 7.76 3.96
CA GLU A 4 -14.60 6.66 3.19
C GLU A 4 -15.30 6.49 1.83
N ALA A 5 -16.63 6.52 1.81
CA ALA A 5 -17.37 6.43 0.55
C ALA A 5 -17.06 7.61 -0.37
N ASN A 6 -16.90 8.82 0.18
CA ASN A 6 -16.50 10.00 -0.59
C ASN A 6 -15.05 9.90 -1.09
N PHE A 7 -14.15 9.38 -0.26
CA PHE A 7 -12.76 9.12 -0.64
C PHE A 7 -12.71 8.15 -1.83
N LEU A 8 -13.38 7.00 -1.75
CA LEU A 8 -13.38 6.00 -2.83
C LEU A 8 -13.94 6.53 -4.17
N LYS A 9 -14.84 7.51 -4.13
CA LYS A 9 -15.41 8.16 -5.33
C LYS A 9 -14.47 9.16 -6.00
N THR A 10 -13.52 9.72 -5.25
CA THR A 10 -12.65 10.81 -5.73
C THR A 10 -11.21 10.37 -5.92
N GLU A 11 -10.78 9.34 -5.19
CA GLU A 11 -9.41 8.87 -5.19
C GLU A 11 -9.00 8.28 -6.55
N THR A 12 -7.86 8.74 -7.05
CA THR A 12 -7.25 8.25 -8.28
C THR A 12 -5.77 8.00 -8.05
N LEU A 13 -5.30 6.88 -8.59
CA LEU A 13 -3.89 6.49 -8.52
C LEU A 13 -3.26 6.57 -9.90
N ASP A 14 -2.04 7.08 -9.96
CA ASP A 14 -1.22 6.97 -11.17
C ASP A 14 -0.80 5.50 -11.43
N ALA A 15 -0.10 5.25 -12.54
CA ALA A 15 0.27 3.88 -12.92
C ALA A 15 1.25 3.24 -11.92
N HIS A 16 2.14 4.03 -11.33
CA HIS A 16 3.13 3.57 -10.36
C HIS A 16 2.49 3.34 -8.99
N GLU A 17 1.62 4.24 -8.55
CA GLU A 17 0.85 4.12 -7.32
C GLU A 17 -0.10 2.92 -7.37
N TRP A 18 -0.78 2.71 -8.49
CA TRP A 18 -1.65 1.54 -8.67
C TRP A 18 -0.88 0.22 -8.62
N ARG A 19 0.27 0.15 -9.32
CA ARG A 19 1.17 -1.00 -9.23
C ARG A 19 1.66 -1.17 -7.80
N GLY A 20 2.03 -0.08 -7.14
CA GLY A 20 2.43 0.00 -5.74
C GLY A 20 1.45 -0.68 -4.82
N LEU A 21 0.19 -0.24 -4.89
CA LEU A 21 -0.91 -0.73 -4.08
C LEU A 21 -1.16 -2.22 -4.32
N LYS A 22 -1.19 -2.67 -5.58
CA LYS A 22 -1.37 -4.08 -5.92
C LYS A 22 -0.26 -5.00 -5.40
N GLU A 23 0.98 -4.54 -5.37
CA GLU A 23 2.08 -5.34 -4.83
C GLU A 23 1.99 -5.43 -3.31
N LEU A 24 1.50 -4.38 -2.64
CA LEU A 24 1.18 -4.42 -1.21
C LEU A 24 0.02 -5.38 -0.91
N GLY A 25 -1.00 -5.47 -1.76
CA GLY A 25 -2.12 -6.41 -1.61
C GLY A 25 -1.73 -7.89 -1.72
N LYS A 26 -0.53 -8.21 -2.23
CA LYS A 26 0.02 -9.57 -2.20
C LYS A 26 0.65 -9.93 -0.86
N ALA A 27 0.98 -8.95 -0.02
CA ALA A 27 1.46 -9.18 1.33
C ALA A 27 0.25 -9.59 2.20
N LEU A 28 0.08 -10.89 2.41
CA LEU A 28 -1.15 -11.45 2.98
C LEU A 28 -1.51 -10.82 4.33
N PHE A 29 -0.56 -10.64 5.26
CA PHE A 29 -0.84 -10.04 6.58
C PHE A 29 0.36 -9.36 7.30
N ASP A 30 1.59 -9.60 6.86
CA ASP A 30 2.81 -9.08 7.50
C ASP A 30 3.35 -7.82 6.80
N PHE A 31 4.10 -7.02 7.56
CA PHE A 31 4.91 -5.94 7.00
C PHE A 31 6.04 -6.53 6.17
N GLU A 32 5.89 -6.49 4.85
CA GLU A 32 6.86 -7.04 3.91
C GLU A 32 7.89 -5.98 3.49
N PRO A 33 9.18 -6.31 3.32
CA PRO A 33 10.23 -5.37 2.92
C PRO A 33 10.18 -5.05 1.41
N LEU A 34 8.99 -4.69 0.90
CA LEU A 34 8.68 -4.52 -0.52
C LEU A 34 9.44 -3.36 -1.16
N ALA A 35 9.81 -2.33 -0.39
CA ALA A 35 10.66 -1.24 -0.86
C ALA A 35 11.98 -1.73 -1.47
N LYS A 36 12.58 -2.79 -0.89
CA LYS A 36 13.84 -3.36 -1.37
C LYS A 36 13.65 -4.46 -2.43
N ARG A 37 12.50 -5.15 -2.43
CA ARG A 37 12.26 -6.33 -3.30
C ARG A 37 11.64 -6.01 -4.65
N VAL A 38 10.68 -5.09 -4.69
CA VAL A 38 9.83 -4.86 -5.87
C VAL A 38 10.21 -3.57 -6.62
N ASN A 39 11.20 -2.85 -6.10
CA ASN A 39 11.59 -1.52 -6.59
C ASN A 39 10.37 -0.58 -6.64
N LEU A 40 9.48 -0.71 -5.64
CA LEU A 40 8.25 0.09 -5.52
C LEU A 40 8.54 1.60 -5.50
N GLY A 41 9.79 1.98 -5.22
CA GLY A 41 10.22 3.35 -5.11
C GLY A 41 9.76 3.93 -3.78
N GLU A 42 10.69 4.47 -3.00
CA GLU A 42 10.39 5.07 -1.70
C GLU A 42 9.37 6.22 -1.82
N VAL A 43 9.38 6.94 -2.95
CA VAL A 43 8.44 8.01 -3.26
C VAL A 43 7.00 7.49 -3.36
N VAL A 44 6.77 6.36 -4.04
CA VAL A 44 5.42 5.80 -4.20
C VAL A 44 4.89 5.31 -2.85
N LEU A 45 5.73 4.63 -2.07
CA LEU A 45 5.36 4.19 -0.72
C LEU A 45 4.96 5.36 0.17
N LYS A 46 5.78 6.43 0.20
CA LYS A 46 5.48 7.65 0.97
C LYS A 46 4.15 8.27 0.54
N ARG A 47 3.86 8.31 -0.77
CA ARG A 47 2.56 8.81 -1.27
C ARG A 47 1.40 7.93 -0.81
N LEU A 48 1.50 6.60 -0.95
CA LEU A 48 0.46 5.68 -0.52
C LEU A 48 0.21 5.75 1.00
N ILE A 49 1.27 5.89 1.80
CA ILE A 49 1.17 6.10 3.26
C ILE A 49 0.50 7.43 3.57
N SER A 50 0.91 8.52 2.91
CA SER A 50 0.32 9.85 3.14
C SER A 50 -1.19 9.92 2.82
N ARG A 51 -1.67 9.04 1.94
CA ARG A 51 -3.09 8.90 1.57
C ARG A 51 -3.83 7.88 2.45
N GLY A 52 -3.15 7.25 3.41
CA GLY A 52 -3.71 6.22 4.28
C GLY A 52 -3.99 4.88 3.58
N LEU A 53 -3.41 4.64 2.40
CA LEU A 53 -3.60 3.40 1.61
C LEU A 53 -2.59 2.31 1.98
N ALA A 54 -1.48 2.70 2.58
CA ALA A 54 -0.44 1.81 3.09
C ALA A 54 0.00 2.28 4.47
N GLU A 55 0.66 1.38 5.20
CA GLU A 55 1.31 1.70 6.47
C GLU A 55 2.67 1.00 6.56
N GLU A 56 3.56 1.57 7.37
CA GLU A 56 4.87 1.01 7.67
C GLU A 56 4.93 0.47 9.10
N GLY A 57 5.79 -0.52 9.31
CA GLY A 57 5.91 -1.20 10.60
C GLY A 57 7.07 -2.18 10.63
N PRO A 58 7.32 -2.81 11.79
CA PRO A 58 8.38 -3.79 11.93
C PRO A 58 8.07 -5.02 11.06
N THR A 59 9.06 -5.48 10.29
CA THR A 59 8.94 -6.76 9.55
C THR A 59 8.97 -7.96 10.50
N SER A 60 8.70 -9.15 9.98
CA SER A 60 8.85 -10.40 10.74
C SER A 60 10.30 -10.63 11.20
N PRO A 61 10.53 -11.37 12.30
CA PRO A 61 11.88 -11.66 12.81
C PRO A 61 12.83 -12.25 11.77
N ALA A 62 12.30 -13.05 10.84
CA ALA A 62 13.08 -13.63 9.73
C ALA A 62 13.66 -12.57 8.79
N TYR A 63 12.94 -11.47 8.55
CA TYR A 63 13.42 -10.35 7.76
C TYR A 63 14.30 -9.39 8.57
N GLN A 64 13.99 -9.18 9.85
CA GLN A 64 14.83 -8.40 10.76
C GLN A 64 16.25 -9.00 10.87
N GLY A 65 16.36 -10.33 10.98
CA GLY A 65 17.65 -11.05 10.97
C GLY A 65 18.47 -10.88 9.68
N ARG A 66 17.85 -10.36 8.61
CA ARG A 66 18.50 -10.01 7.33
C ARG A 66 18.74 -8.51 7.16
N GLY A 67 18.57 -7.72 8.22
CA GLY A 67 18.74 -6.25 8.20
C GLY A 67 17.60 -5.50 7.52
N MET A 68 16.44 -6.11 7.34
CA MET A 68 15.25 -5.49 6.75
C MET A 68 14.25 -5.16 7.86
N MET A 69 14.51 -4.09 8.62
CA MET A 69 13.73 -3.77 9.83
C MET A 69 12.32 -3.25 9.54
N ILE A 70 12.16 -2.50 8.45
CA ILE A 70 10.92 -1.82 8.09
C ILE A 70 10.28 -2.53 6.90
N GLY A 71 9.00 -2.84 7.04
CA GLY A 71 8.15 -3.36 5.98
C GLY A 71 6.91 -2.52 5.81
N TYR A 72 6.12 -2.90 4.81
CA TYR A 72 4.95 -2.16 4.38
C TYR A 72 3.82 -3.14 4.10
N ARG A 73 2.60 -2.71 4.37
CA ARG A 73 1.39 -3.44 4.00
C ARG A 73 0.29 -2.49 3.59
N GLN A 74 -0.73 -3.03 2.95
CA GLN A 74 -1.93 -2.30 2.59
C GLN A 74 -2.82 -2.09 3.82
N THR A 75 -3.45 -0.91 3.93
CA THR A 75 -4.46 -0.66 4.96
C THR A 75 -5.82 -1.18 4.50
N ARG A 76 -6.83 -1.14 5.39
CA ARG A 76 -8.23 -1.39 4.99
C ARG A 76 -8.69 -0.48 3.85
N LEU A 77 -8.34 0.81 3.92
CA LEU A 77 -8.70 1.77 2.87
C LEU A 77 -7.99 1.44 1.55
N GLY A 78 -6.72 1.04 1.62
CA GLY A 78 -5.97 0.55 0.47
C GLY A 78 -6.65 -0.65 -0.20
N MET A 79 -7.12 -1.64 0.58
CA MET A 79 -7.82 -2.82 0.05
C MET A 79 -9.11 -2.41 -0.69
N LEU A 80 -9.90 -1.50 -0.10
CA LEU A 80 -11.11 -1.01 -0.74
C LEU A 80 -10.83 -0.24 -2.05
N VAL A 81 -9.75 0.55 -2.10
CA VAL A 81 -9.32 1.21 -3.34
C VAL A 81 -8.91 0.18 -4.39
N GLU A 82 -8.22 -0.89 -3.99
CA GLU A 82 -7.84 -1.98 -4.89
C GLU A 82 -9.07 -2.72 -5.45
N GLU A 83 -10.02 -3.11 -4.60
CA GLU A 83 -11.26 -3.77 -5.01
C GLU A 83 -12.10 -2.90 -5.95
N ARG A 84 -12.18 -1.59 -5.67
CA ARG A 84 -12.85 -0.62 -6.51
C ARG A 84 -12.17 -0.46 -7.88
N GLY A 85 -10.86 -0.70 -7.95
CA GLY A 85 -10.02 -0.52 -9.13
C GLY A 85 -9.30 0.82 -9.14
N ARG A 86 -8.46 1.06 -10.16
CA ARG A 86 -7.59 2.25 -10.25
C ARG A 86 -8.33 3.59 -10.36
N TYR A 87 -9.48 3.60 -11.03
CA TYR A 87 -10.32 4.77 -11.23
C TYR A 87 -11.71 4.53 -10.67
N PRO A 88 -12.40 5.56 -10.14
CA PRO A 88 -13.81 5.43 -9.77
C PRO A 88 -14.61 5.05 -11.01
N LYS A 89 -15.60 4.16 -10.85
CA LYS A 89 -16.56 3.89 -11.93
C LYS A 89 -17.42 5.15 -12.13
N SER A 90 -17.42 5.65 -13.36
CA SER A 90 -18.27 6.76 -13.81
C SER A 90 -19.75 6.46 -13.64
#